data_AF-A0A943Y2V1-F1
#
_entry.id   AF-A0A943Y2V1-F1
#
_cell.length_a   1.000
_cell.length_b   1.000
_cell.length_c   1.000
_cell.angle_alpha   90.00
_cell.angle_beta   90.00
_cell.angle_gamma   90.00
#
_symmetry.space_group_name_H-M   'P 1'
#
loop_
_entity.id
_entity.type
_entity.pdbx_description
1 polymer ?
#
loop_
_entity_poly.entity_id
_entity_poly.type
_entity_poly.pdbx_seq_one_letter_code
_entity_poly.pdbx_strand_id
1 'polypeptide(L)'
;MVTVEFDSMGEAVRLALVADEYVGGGLAVLLLDATDPRSEGYMAEWGVLTANVPAAAEWCRGRGNIAIDADAPAALLEALEAAGLLHMAGRSAASGMARYPLATVAGHALADMGGLPETLWPCRSHPRPAARPRPPWGSSWTRWAARKPRGGSSGRS
;
A
#
# COMPACT_ATOMS: atom_id res chain seq x y z
N MET A 1 1.08 -15.81 1.08
CA MET A 1 1.69 -14.57 0.55
C MET A 1 0.85 -14.11 -0.63
N VAL A 2 0.21 -12.95 -0.49
CA VAL A 2 -0.62 -12.33 -1.53
C VAL A 2 0.24 -11.33 -2.29
N THR A 3 0.16 -11.36 -3.62
CA THR A 3 0.87 -10.41 -4.48
C THR A 3 -0.05 -9.82 -5.52
N VAL A 4 0.23 -8.58 -5.93
CA VAL A 4 -0.43 -7.91 -7.05
C VAL A 4 0.62 -7.37 -8.00
N GLU A 5 0.34 -7.41 -9.29
CA GLU A 5 1.15 -6.79 -10.32
C GLU A 5 0.40 -5.63 -10.96
N PHE A 6 1.11 -4.55 -11.25
CA PHE A 6 0.55 -3.42 -11.97
C PHE A 6 1.66 -2.66 -12.71
N ASP A 7 1.26 -1.91 -13.74
CA ASP A 7 2.17 -0.96 -14.38
C ASP A 7 2.26 0.31 -13.52
N SER A 8 3.49 0.69 -13.16
CA SER A 8 3.78 1.96 -12.53
C SER A 8 4.77 2.72 -13.38
N MET A 9 4.28 3.72 -14.12
CA MET A 9 5.10 4.61 -14.95
C MET A 9 5.83 3.86 -16.08
N GLY A 10 5.23 2.82 -16.66
CA GLY A 10 5.82 2.01 -17.73
C GLY A 10 6.72 0.87 -17.24
N GLU A 11 6.80 0.66 -15.93
CA GLU A 11 7.55 -0.44 -15.31
C GLU A 11 6.58 -1.42 -14.64
N ALA A 12 6.78 -2.72 -14.87
CA ALA A 12 6.01 -3.76 -14.20
C ALA A 12 6.47 -3.88 -12.73
N VAL A 13 5.59 -3.54 -11.79
CA VAL A 13 5.85 -3.62 -10.35
C VAL A 13 5.04 -4.76 -9.76
N ARG A 14 5.68 -5.61 -8.95
CA ARG A 14 5.01 -6.65 -8.16
C ARG A 14 5.10 -6.28 -6.69
N LEU A 15 3.96 -6.19 -6.02
CA LEU A 15 3.90 -5.88 -4.59
C LEU A 15 3.36 -7.08 -3.79
N ALA A 16 4.00 -7.39 -2.67
CA ALA A 16 3.47 -8.29 -1.67
C ALA A 16 2.61 -7.51 -0.66
N LEU A 17 1.43 -8.03 -0.34
CA LEU A 17 0.54 -7.47 0.65
C LEU A 17 0.73 -8.21 1.98
N VAL A 18 0.95 -7.45 3.05
CA VAL A 18 1.10 -7.97 4.41
C VAL A 18 0.11 -7.27 5.32
N ALA A 19 -0.61 -8.05 6.12
CA ALA A 19 -1.55 -7.52 7.10
C ALA A 19 -0.80 -7.14 8.38
N ASP A 20 -1.12 -5.97 8.90
CA ASP A 20 -0.64 -5.44 10.17
C ASP A 20 -1.79 -4.69 10.86
N GLU A 21 -1.55 -4.10 12.02
CA GLU A 21 -2.56 -3.37 12.79
C GLU A 21 -2.06 -1.99 13.20
N TYR A 22 -2.90 -0.97 13.04
CA TYR A 22 -2.58 0.36 13.58
C TYR A 22 -2.62 0.37 15.10
N VAL A 23 -1.78 1.22 15.71
CA VAL A 23 -1.89 1.55 17.14
C VAL A 23 -3.26 2.19 17.39
N GLY A 24 -4.14 1.49 18.12
CA GLY A 24 -5.54 1.88 18.35
C GLY A 24 -6.56 1.03 17.58
N GLY A 25 -6.10 0.04 16.82
CA GLY A 25 -6.92 -0.93 16.11
C GLY A 25 -7.22 -0.54 14.67
N GLY A 26 -7.61 -1.54 13.89
CA GLY A 26 -7.90 -1.40 12.46
C GLY A 26 -6.79 -1.95 11.58
N LEU A 27 -7.19 -2.50 10.44
CA LEU A 27 -6.31 -3.19 9.52
C LEU A 27 -5.37 -2.20 8.82
N ALA A 28 -4.06 -2.43 8.97
CA ALA A 28 -3.03 -1.83 8.15
C ALA A 28 -2.62 -2.83 7.05
N VAL A 29 -2.52 -2.37 5.81
CA VAL A 29 -2.01 -3.20 4.70
C VAL A 29 -0.68 -2.62 4.22
N LEU A 30 0.41 -3.31 4.55
CA LEU A 30 1.75 -2.98 4.11
C LEU A 30 1.99 -3.54 2.71
N LEU A 31 2.67 -2.76 1.89
CA LEU A 31 3.09 -3.11 0.54
C LEU A 31 4.61 -3.26 0.54
N LEU A 32 5.09 -4.45 0.18
CA LEU A 32 6.52 -4.74 0.03
C LEU A 32 6.88 -4.93 -1.43
N ASP A 33 8.02 -4.41 -1.87
CA ASP A 33 8.49 -4.58 -3.24
C ASP A 33 8.93 -6.04 -3.49
N ALA A 34 8.18 -6.76 -4.32
CA ALA A 34 8.45 -8.15 -4.69
C ALA A 34 8.83 -8.28 -6.18
N THR A 35 9.27 -7.18 -6.81
CA THR A 35 9.49 -7.09 -8.27
C THR A 35 10.67 -7.93 -8.73
N ASP A 36 11.85 -7.76 -8.13
CA ASP A 36 13.06 -8.51 -8.48
C ASP A 36 13.69 -9.19 -7.24
N PRO A 37 13.68 -10.53 -7.14
CA PRO A 37 14.27 -11.26 -6.02
C PRO A 37 15.80 -11.15 -5.94
N ARG A 38 16.47 -10.64 -6.98
CA ARG A 38 17.92 -10.40 -6.98
C ARG A 38 18.29 -8.99 -6.52
N SER A 39 17.31 -8.11 -6.41
CA SER A 39 17.51 -6.74 -5.97
C SER A 39 17.71 -6.68 -4.45
N GLU A 40 18.61 -5.79 -4.00
CA GLU A 40 18.74 -5.47 -2.56
C GLU A 40 17.43 -4.88 -1.97
N GLY A 41 16.56 -4.36 -2.83
CA GLY A 41 15.24 -3.85 -2.46
C GLY A 41 14.14 -4.92 -2.36
N TYR A 42 14.45 -6.20 -2.61
CA TYR A 42 13.46 -7.26 -2.50
C TYR A 42 12.89 -7.35 -1.08
N MET A 43 11.56 -7.36 -0.98
CA MET A 43 10.77 -7.32 0.25
C MET A 43 11.00 -6.07 1.12
N ALA A 44 11.61 -5.02 0.56
CA ALA A 44 11.68 -3.73 1.23
C ALA A 44 10.30 -3.06 1.25
N GLU A 45 10.06 -2.21 2.24
CA GLU A 45 8.83 -1.44 2.33
C GLU A 45 8.67 -0.54 1.10
N TRP A 46 7.61 -0.79 0.35
CA TRP A 46 7.17 0.07 -0.75
C TRP A 46 6.23 1.15 -0.22
N GLY A 47 5.33 0.79 0.70
CA GLY A 47 4.34 1.71 1.24
C GLY A 47 3.30 1.09 2.18
N VAL A 48 2.35 1.91 2.63
CA VAL A 48 1.15 1.46 3.34
C VAL A 48 -0.07 1.83 2.50
N LEU A 49 -0.89 0.86 2.13
CA LEU A 49 -2.07 1.07 1.29
C LEU A 49 -3.18 1.79 2.06
N THR A 50 -3.24 1.59 3.37
CA THR A 50 -4.29 2.07 4.25
C THR A 50 -3.95 3.43 4.86
N ALA A 51 -4.97 4.20 5.21
CA ALA A 51 -4.85 5.41 6.00
C ALA A 51 -5.66 5.29 7.30
N ASN A 52 -5.05 5.68 8.41
CA ASN A 52 -5.74 5.76 9.70
C ASN A 52 -6.36 7.16 9.87
N VAL A 53 -7.61 7.31 9.44
CA VAL A 53 -8.35 8.58 9.51
C VAL A 53 -9.57 8.49 10.43
N PRO A 54 -9.75 9.41 11.39
CA PRO A 54 -10.87 9.36 12.34
C PRO A 54 -12.25 9.30 11.66
N ALA A 55 -12.41 9.98 10.52
CA ALA A 55 -13.66 9.99 9.76
C ALA A 55 -14.06 8.62 9.18
N ALA A 56 -13.13 7.67 9.07
CA ALA A 56 -13.39 6.30 8.64
C ALA A 56 -13.42 5.29 9.80
N ALA A 57 -13.21 5.74 11.05
CA ALA A 57 -13.01 4.83 12.19
C ALA A 57 -14.18 3.85 12.40
N GLU A 58 -15.42 4.30 12.21
CA GLU A 58 -16.59 3.41 12.29
C GLU A 58 -16.59 2.34 11.19
N TRP A 59 -16.26 2.72 9.95
CA TRP A 59 -16.15 1.79 8.84
C TRP A 59 -15.06 0.75 9.07
N CYS A 60 -13.87 1.19 9.49
CA CYS A 60 -12.69 0.35 9.70
C CYS A 60 -12.81 -0.60 10.90
N ARG A 61 -13.86 -0.50 11.73
CA ARG A 61 -14.19 -1.54 12.72
C ARG A 61 -14.72 -2.82 12.09
N GLY A 62 -15.24 -2.75 10.86
CA GLY A 62 -15.65 -3.92 10.11
C GLY A 62 -14.45 -4.76 9.69
N ARG A 63 -14.58 -6.09 9.74
CA ARG A 63 -13.49 -7.00 9.35
C ARG A 63 -13.09 -6.77 7.89
N GLY A 64 -11.82 -6.46 7.66
CA GLY A 64 -11.28 -6.21 6.31
C GLY A 64 -11.65 -4.84 5.74
N ASN A 65 -12.43 -4.02 6.44
CA ASN A 65 -12.77 -2.69 5.98
C ASN A 65 -11.60 -1.74 6.23
N ILE A 66 -11.22 -1.03 5.17
CA ILE A 66 -10.10 -0.10 5.18
C ILE A 66 -10.51 1.24 4.56
N ALA A 67 -9.80 2.29 4.97
CA ALA A 67 -9.69 3.52 4.20
C ALA A 67 -8.37 3.46 3.43
N ILE A 68 -8.42 3.68 2.13
CA ILE A 68 -7.25 3.68 1.25
C ILE A 68 -6.58 5.05 1.34
N ASP A 69 -5.25 5.07 1.41
CA ASP A 69 -4.48 6.29 1.36
C ASP A 69 -4.80 7.12 0.11
N ALA A 70 -4.96 8.43 0.28
CA ALA A 70 -5.40 9.33 -0.79
C ALA A 70 -4.36 9.44 -1.93
N ASP A 71 -3.10 9.09 -1.65
CA ASP A 71 -2.03 9.09 -2.64
C ASP A 71 -1.89 7.75 -3.38
N ALA A 72 -2.70 6.72 -3.04
CA ALA A 72 -2.71 5.40 -3.70
C ALA A 72 -2.80 5.53 -5.23
N PRO A 73 -1.89 4.90 -6.01
CA PRO A 73 -1.99 4.94 -7.47
C PRO A 73 -3.27 4.27 -7.95
N ALA A 74 -4.02 4.93 -8.83
CA ALA A 74 -5.27 4.38 -9.38
C ALA A 74 -5.04 3.02 -10.05
N ALA A 75 -3.95 2.86 -10.79
CA ALA A 75 -3.58 1.58 -11.44
C ALA A 75 -3.38 0.44 -10.44
N LEU A 76 -2.86 0.73 -9.24
CA LEU A 76 -2.75 -0.26 -8.16
C LEU A 76 -4.15 -0.66 -7.67
N LEU A 77 -5.05 0.30 -7.48
CA LEU A 77 -6.42 0.01 -7.03
C LEU A 77 -7.20 -0.81 -8.05
N GLU A 78 -7.08 -0.48 -9.33
CA GLU A 78 -7.67 -1.23 -10.43
C GLU A 78 -7.13 -2.67 -10.47
N ALA A 79 -5.81 -2.85 -10.31
CA ALA A 79 -5.21 -4.19 -10.27
C ALA A 79 -5.67 -5.01 -9.05
N LEU A 80 -5.78 -4.38 -7.88
CA LEU A 80 -6.27 -5.05 -6.67
C LEU A 80 -7.74 -5.47 -6.79
N GLU A 81 -8.58 -4.63 -7.40
CA GLU A 81 -9.99 -4.95 -7.64
C GLU A 81 -10.15 -6.02 -8.72
N ALA A 82 -9.39 -5.93 -9.82
CA ALA A 82 -9.38 -6.94 -10.88
C ALA A 82 -8.87 -8.31 -10.40
N ALA A 83 -7.91 -8.32 -9.47
CA ALA A 83 -7.42 -9.52 -8.81
C ALA A 83 -8.36 -10.05 -7.71
N GLY A 84 -9.46 -9.34 -7.42
CA GLY A 84 -10.42 -9.72 -6.38
C GLY A 84 -9.89 -9.61 -4.95
N LEU A 85 -8.79 -8.86 -4.75
CA LEU A 85 -8.13 -8.70 -3.45
C LEU A 85 -8.81 -7.66 -2.56
N LEU A 86 -9.49 -6.69 -3.18
CA LEU A 86 -10.37 -5.75 -2.50
C LEU A 86 -11.61 -5.45 -3.34
N HIS A 87 -12.62 -4.87 -2.70
CA HIS A 87 -13.81 -4.34 -3.34
C HIS A 87 -14.01 -2.88 -2.93
N MET A 88 -14.19 -1.99 -3.91
CA MET A 88 -14.41 -0.57 -3.67
C MET A 88 -15.84 -0.30 -3.20
N ALA A 89 -16.01 0.42 -2.07
CA ALA A 89 -17.32 0.64 -1.47
C ALA A 89 -18.16 1.75 -2.14
N GLY A 90 -17.65 2.38 -3.22
CA GLY A 90 -18.32 3.49 -3.91
C GLY A 90 -18.47 4.77 -3.09
N ARG A 91 -17.74 4.90 -1.98
CA ARG A 91 -17.78 6.04 -1.06
C ARG A 91 -16.39 6.36 -0.50
N SER A 92 -16.24 7.54 0.09
CA SER A 92 -14.99 8.01 0.67
C SER A 92 -15.21 8.70 2.01
N ALA A 93 -14.24 8.59 2.93
CA ALA A 93 -14.16 9.45 4.10
C ALA A 93 -13.43 10.75 3.78
N ALA A 94 -13.94 11.88 4.26
CA ALA A 94 -13.28 13.18 4.13
C ALA A 94 -12.46 13.49 5.38
N SER A 95 -11.22 13.94 5.21
CA SER A 95 -10.40 14.48 6.29
C SER A 95 -9.61 15.68 5.77
N GLY A 96 -9.93 16.87 6.29
CA GLY A 96 -9.42 18.13 5.73
C GLY A 96 -9.80 18.29 4.25
N MET A 97 -8.80 18.50 3.39
CA MET A 97 -8.98 18.61 1.93
C MET A 97 -8.85 17.27 1.18
N ALA A 98 -8.51 16.19 1.88
CA ALA A 98 -8.30 14.88 1.28
C ALA A 98 -9.55 13.99 1.37
N ARG A 99 -9.71 13.12 0.37
CA ARG A 99 -10.74 12.09 0.33
C ARG A 99 -10.07 10.72 0.28
N TYR A 100 -10.45 9.86 1.21
CA TYR A 100 -9.90 8.51 1.38
C TYR A 100 -10.95 7.51 0.90
N PRO A 101 -10.74 6.85 -0.25
CA PRO A 101 -11.66 5.83 -0.73
C PRO A 101 -11.84 4.72 0.31
N LEU A 102 -13.08 4.26 0.47
CA LEU A 102 -13.37 3.13 1.37
C LEU A 102 -13.42 1.85 0.55
N ALA A 103 -12.79 0.80 1.07
CA ALA A 103 -12.79 -0.52 0.46
C ALA A 103 -12.88 -1.62 1.51
N THR A 104 -13.21 -2.82 1.05
CA THR A 104 -13.19 -4.04 1.85
C THR A 104 -12.21 -5.01 1.23
N VAL A 105 -11.20 -5.41 1.99
CA VAL A 105 -10.26 -6.48 1.62
C VAL A 105 -11.01 -7.81 1.58
N ALA A 106 -10.81 -8.59 0.53
CA ALA A 106 -11.46 -9.88 0.38
C ALA A 106 -11.03 -10.85 1.48
N GLY A 107 -11.98 -11.65 1.99
CA GLY A 107 -11.71 -12.54 3.12
C GLY A 107 -10.61 -13.58 2.87
N HIS A 108 -10.47 -14.05 1.63
CA HIS A 108 -9.38 -14.95 1.23
C HIS A 108 -8.03 -14.23 1.23
N ALA A 109 -7.97 -13.03 0.65
CA ALA A 109 -6.76 -12.21 0.64
C ALA A 109 -6.30 -11.90 2.07
N LEU A 110 -7.23 -11.54 2.97
CA LEU A 110 -6.91 -11.27 4.37
C LEU A 110 -6.36 -12.51 5.11
N ALA A 111 -6.86 -13.71 4.79
CA ALA A 111 -6.35 -14.96 5.36
C ALA A 111 -4.94 -15.29 4.83
N ASP A 112 -4.66 -14.96 3.57
CA ASP A 112 -3.42 -15.33 2.87
C ASP A 112 -2.29 -14.30 3.01
N MET A 113 -2.59 -13.07 3.46
CA MET A 113 -1.61 -11.99 3.65
C MET A 113 -0.55 -12.32 4.71
N GLY A 114 -0.92 -13.12 5.72
CA GLY A 114 -0.02 -13.47 6.83
C GLY A 114 0.45 -12.25 7.65
N GLY A 115 0.92 -12.49 8.87
CA GLY A 115 1.61 -11.46 9.65
C GLY A 115 3.10 -11.38 9.28
N LEU A 116 3.74 -10.24 9.52
CA LEU A 116 5.18 -9.99 9.36
C LEU A 116 6.14 -11.14 9.76
N PRO A 117 5.92 -11.95 10.82
CA PRO A 117 6.81 -13.08 11.12
C PRO A 117 6.73 -14.26 10.14
N GLU A 118 5.58 -14.53 9.53
CA GLU A 118 5.39 -15.69 8.63
C GLU A 118 5.93 -15.40 7.22
N THR A 119 5.81 -14.15 6.76
CA THR A 119 6.24 -13.75 5.40
C THR A 119 7.76 -13.53 5.29
N LEU A 120 8.46 -13.34 6.42
CA LEU A 120 9.92 -13.18 6.47
C LEU A 120 10.70 -14.48 6.74
N TRP A 121 10.02 -15.60 7.01
CA TRP A 121 10.66 -16.89 7.34
C TRP A 121 11.04 -17.75 6.12
N PRO A 122 11.65 -17.14 5.08
CA PRO A 122 12.76 -17.83 4.42
C PRO A 122 14.07 -17.02 4.38
N CYS A 123 14.05 -15.73 4.72
CA CYS A 123 15.22 -14.83 4.48
C CYS A 123 16.18 -14.68 5.67
N ARG A 124 15.95 -15.34 6.81
CA ARG A 124 16.69 -15.08 8.06
C ARG A 124 17.87 -16.01 8.37
N SER A 125 18.29 -16.87 7.44
CA SER A 125 19.39 -17.82 7.65
C SER A 125 20.78 -17.37 7.18
N HIS A 126 21.00 -16.07 6.92
CA HIS A 126 22.35 -15.52 6.72
C HIS A 126 22.72 -14.49 7.82
N PRO A 127 23.89 -14.63 8.49
CA PRO A 127 24.30 -13.71 9.54
C PRO A 127 24.72 -12.35 8.97
N ARG A 128 24.13 -11.28 9.53
CA ARG A 128 24.46 -9.86 9.28
C ARG A 128 25.91 -9.51 9.64
N PRO A 129 26.58 -8.61 8.90
CA PRO A 129 27.55 -7.70 9.47
C PRO A 129 26.95 -6.31 9.75
N ALA A 130 27.67 -5.55 10.56
CA ALA A 130 27.23 -4.40 11.35
C ALA A 130 26.69 -3.18 10.58
N ALA A 131 25.77 -2.51 11.29
CA ALA A 131 25.29 -1.13 11.14
C ALA A 131 25.97 -0.22 10.09
N ARG A 132 25.16 0.24 9.13
CA ARG A 132 25.36 1.49 8.36
C ARG A 132 24.01 2.13 8.01
N PRO A 133 23.98 3.45 7.74
CA PRO A 133 22.85 4.32 8.06
C PRO A 133 21.61 4.05 7.19
N ARG A 134 20.45 4.41 7.73
CA ARG A 134 19.14 4.37 7.06
C ARG A 134 19.27 4.90 5.62
N PRO A 135 18.79 4.18 4.60
CA PRO A 135 18.79 4.70 3.25
C PRO A 135 17.93 5.98 3.17
N PRO A 136 18.28 6.96 2.32
CA PRO A 136 17.60 8.27 2.23
C PRO A 136 16.22 8.20 1.55
N TRP A 137 15.60 7.03 1.51
CA TRP A 137 14.36 6.79 0.78
C TRP A 137 13.22 7.14 1.73
N GLY A 138 12.91 8.43 1.81
CA GLY A 138 11.57 8.85 2.22
C GLY A 138 10.58 8.12 1.30
N SER A 139 9.60 7.45 1.90
CA SER A 139 8.38 6.90 1.30
C SER A 139 8.28 7.18 -0.20
N SER A 140 8.42 6.14 -1.03
CA SER A 140 8.38 6.21 -2.51
C SER A 140 7.16 7.01 -3.03
N TRP A 141 6.07 7.01 -2.27
CA TRP A 141 4.92 7.91 -2.32
C TRP A 141 5.28 9.36 -2.64
N THR A 142 6.25 9.95 -1.94
CA THR A 142 6.63 11.36 -2.10
C THR A 142 7.28 11.60 -3.47
N ARG A 143 7.98 10.60 -4.04
CA ARG A 143 8.56 10.68 -5.38
C ARG A 143 7.49 10.56 -6.47
N TRP A 144 6.46 9.74 -6.25
CA TRP A 144 5.29 9.63 -7.13
C TRP A 144 4.43 10.90 -7.09
N ALA A 145 4.10 11.40 -5.89
CA ALA A 145 3.35 12.64 -5.68
C ALA A 145 4.08 13.88 -6.21
N ALA A 146 5.42 13.95 -6.07
CA ALA A 146 6.23 15.06 -6.58
C ALA A 146 6.37 15.10 -8.11
N ARG A 147 6.00 14.02 -8.83
CA ARG A 147 6.10 13.92 -10.29
C ARG A 147 4.77 14.10 -11.04
N LYS A 148 3.66 14.42 -10.37
CA LYS A 148 2.43 14.83 -11.07
C LYS A 148 2.73 16.07 -11.94
N PRO A 149 2.33 16.08 -13.24
CA PRO A 149 2.32 17.33 -13.98
C PRO A 149 1.33 18.27 -13.27
N ARG A 150 1.80 19.44 -12.84
CA ARG A 150 0.90 20.53 -12.46
C ARG A 150 0.07 20.83 -13.70
N GLY A 151 -1.20 20.44 -13.67
CA GLY A 151 -2.15 20.73 -14.73
C GLY A 151 -2.06 22.21 -15.10
N GLY A 152 -1.82 22.46 -16.38
CA GLY A 152 -1.60 23.78 -16.93
C GLY A 152 -2.81 24.68 -16.74
N SER A 153 -2.57 25.88 -16.23
CA SER A 153 -3.51 26.98 -16.29
C SER A 153 -3.53 27.51 -17.72
N SER A 154 -4.43 26.97 -18.56
CA SER A 154 -4.91 27.67 -19.75
C SER A 154 -5.88 28.77 -19.32
N GLY A 155 -5.56 30.02 -19.63
CA GLY A 155 -6.46 31.14 -19.39
C GLY A 155 -5.86 32.49 -19.74
N ARG A 156 -5.63 32.74 -21.04
CA ARG A 156 -5.62 34.10 -21.58
C ARG A 156 -7.07 34.60 -21.61
N SER A 157 -7.32 35.74 -21.00
CA SER A 157 -8.19 36.81 -21.52
C SER A 157 -7.80 38.09 -20.81
#